data_AF-A0A2G9TQN2-F1
#
_entry.id   AF-A0A2G9TQN2-F1
#
_cell.length_a   1.000
_cell.length_b   1.000
_cell.length_c   1.000
_cell.angle_alpha   90.00
_cell.angle_beta   90.00
_cell.angle_gamma   90.00
#
_symmetry.space_group_name_H-M   'P 1'
#
loop_
_entity.id
_entity.type
_entity.pdbx_description
1 polymer ?
#
loop_
_entity_poly.entity_id
_entity_poly.type
_entity_poly.pdbx_seq_one_letter_code
_entity_poly.pdbx_strand_id
1 'polypeptide(L)'
;LAFDPDEKWSNLYREREKNHLYKWVGVRKGQSALHLAIVHDDYETVQLLLANNADVNARACGNFFLPEDFKATNKVTDYQGYAYYGEYPLAFAACFANKDIYDLLIQYGANPNLQDSFGNTILHMCVISYSS
;
A
#
# COMPACT_ATOMS: atom_id res chain seq x y z
N LEU A 1 -32.41 9.86 -21.73
CA LEU A 1 -31.47 11.01 -21.68
C LEU A 1 -32.25 12.19 -21.13
N ALA A 2 -32.07 12.52 -19.85
CA ALA A 2 -32.78 13.65 -19.24
C ALA A 2 -32.13 14.97 -19.65
N PHE A 3 -32.95 15.97 -19.99
CA PHE A 3 -32.55 17.30 -20.44
C PHE A 3 -32.05 18.15 -19.25
N ASP A 4 -30.88 18.77 -19.37
CA ASP A 4 -30.28 19.67 -18.37
C ASP A 4 -30.52 21.13 -18.81
N PRO A 5 -31.50 21.84 -18.22
CA PRO A 5 -31.93 23.16 -18.70
C PRO A 5 -30.97 24.31 -18.36
N ASP A 6 -30.00 24.11 -17.46
CA ASP A 6 -29.20 25.22 -16.90
C ASP A 6 -27.68 25.05 -17.10
N GLU A 7 -27.24 24.08 -17.92
CA GLU A 7 -25.82 23.69 -18.10
C GLU A 7 -25.06 23.44 -16.78
N LYS A 8 -25.79 23.27 -15.67
CA LYS A 8 -25.24 23.23 -14.32
C LYS A 8 -24.45 21.96 -14.09
N TRP A 9 -24.85 20.87 -14.75
CA TRP A 9 -24.18 19.58 -14.67
C TRP A 9 -22.86 19.63 -15.42
N SER A 10 -22.85 20.24 -16.61
CA SER A 10 -21.62 20.51 -17.38
C SER A 10 -20.58 21.27 -16.56
N ASN A 11 -20.99 22.25 -15.74
CA ASN A 11 -20.09 22.99 -14.86
C ASN A 11 -19.59 22.14 -13.69
N LEU A 12 -20.45 21.34 -13.06
CA LEU A 12 -20.04 20.37 -12.03
C LEU A 12 -19.04 19.32 -12.56
N TYR A 13 -19.22 18.84 -13.79
CA TYR A 13 -18.27 17.94 -14.45
C TYR A 13 -16.94 18.64 -14.76
N ARG A 14 -16.99 19.89 -15.23
CA ARG A 14 -15.79 20.68 -15.54
C ARG A 14 -15.03 21.11 -14.28
N GLU A 15 -15.72 21.38 -13.17
CA GLU A 15 -15.12 21.63 -11.85
C GLU A 15 -14.55 20.36 -11.22
N ARG A 16 -15.14 19.18 -11.48
CA ARG A 16 -14.56 17.88 -11.10
C ARG A 16 -13.20 17.63 -11.74
N GLU A 17 -13.02 18.01 -13.01
CA GLU A 17 -11.74 17.86 -13.71
C GLU A 17 -10.71 18.92 -13.30
N LYS A 18 -11.15 20.14 -12.98
CA LYS A 18 -10.28 21.25 -12.57
C LYS A 18 -9.82 21.20 -11.11
N ASN A 19 -10.61 20.60 -10.21
CA ASN A 19 -10.20 20.43 -8.82
C ASN A 19 -9.22 19.25 -8.68
N HIS A 20 -7.92 19.55 -8.79
CA HIS A 20 -6.80 18.66 -8.49
C HIS A 20 -6.88 17.98 -7.10
N LEU A 21 -7.72 18.51 -6.19
CA LEU A 21 -8.02 17.94 -4.88
C LEU A 21 -8.77 16.60 -4.94
N TYR A 22 -9.62 16.36 -5.94
CA TYR A 22 -10.36 15.09 -6.06
C TYR A 22 -9.63 14.02 -6.89
N LYS A 23 -8.56 14.38 -7.59
CA LYS A 23 -7.69 13.40 -8.28
C LYS A 23 -7.02 12.43 -7.29
N TRP A 24 -6.90 12.83 -6.02
CA TRP A 24 -6.41 12.00 -4.91
C TRP A 24 -7.50 11.19 -4.20
N VAL A 25 -8.78 11.44 -4.52
CA VAL A 25 -9.90 10.55 -4.15
C VAL A 25 -10.15 9.52 -5.27
N GLY A 26 -9.18 9.36 -6.16
CA GLY A 26 -9.01 8.12 -6.91
C GLY A 26 -8.73 7.03 -5.88
N VAL A 27 -9.80 6.33 -5.49
CA VAL A 27 -9.83 5.05 -4.78
C VAL A 27 -8.41 4.50 -4.61
N ARG A 28 -7.81 4.69 -3.42
CA ARG A 28 -6.54 4.07 -3.01
C ARG A 28 -6.74 2.56 -2.95
N LYS A 29 -6.94 1.96 -4.11
CA LYS A 29 -7.27 0.55 -4.32
C LYS A 29 -5.96 -0.19 -4.12
N GLY A 30 -5.82 -0.69 -2.90
CA GLY A 30 -4.73 -1.55 -2.47
C GLY A 30 -4.08 -1.19 -1.15
N GLN A 31 -4.63 -0.28 -0.36
CA GLN A 31 -4.31 -0.19 1.07
C GLN A 31 -5.26 -1.12 1.82
N SER A 32 -4.78 -2.27 2.30
CA SER A 32 -5.47 -2.89 3.45
C SER A 32 -5.26 -1.98 4.66
N ALA A 33 -6.31 -1.74 5.45
CA ALA A 33 -6.23 -0.95 6.69
C ALA A 33 -5.09 -1.42 7.61
N LEU A 34 -4.74 -2.70 7.51
CA LEU A 34 -3.63 -3.32 8.23
C LEU A 34 -2.27 -2.70 7.87
N HIS A 35 -2.00 -2.42 6.59
CA HIS A 35 -0.73 -1.76 6.20
C HIS A 35 -0.62 -0.36 6.79
N LEU A 36 -1.71 0.40 6.79
CA LEU A 36 -1.71 1.76 7.34
C LEU A 36 -1.48 1.73 8.84
N ALA A 37 -2.12 0.83 9.58
CA ALA A 37 -1.91 0.68 11.01
C ALA A 37 -0.42 0.37 11.33
N ILE A 38 0.21 -0.51 10.54
CA ILE A 38 1.64 -0.85 10.69
C ILE A 38 2.54 0.36 10.42
N VAL A 39 2.28 1.12 9.36
CA VAL A 39 3.07 2.33 9.02
C VAL A 39 3.00 3.38 10.12
N HIS A 40 1.90 3.45 10.87
CA HIS A 40 1.73 4.39 11.98
C HIS A 40 2.20 3.82 13.33
N ASP A 41 2.78 2.61 13.37
CA ASP A 41 3.17 1.92 14.60
C ASP A 41 2.02 1.80 15.61
N ASP A 42 0.80 1.59 15.09
CA ASP A 42 -0.42 1.49 15.89
C ASP A 42 -0.72 0.02 16.21
N TYR A 43 -0.03 -0.50 17.22
CA TYR A 43 -0.13 -1.90 17.64
C TYR A 43 -1.57 -2.29 17.99
N GLU A 44 -2.31 -1.45 18.71
CA GLU A 44 -3.69 -1.70 19.11
C GLU A 44 -4.62 -1.83 17.91
N THR A 45 -4.50 -0.95 16.92
CA THR A 45 -5.29 -1.04 15.69
C THR A 45 -4.90 -2.26 14.87
N VAL A 46 -3.61 -2.62 14.80
CA VAL A 46 -3.16 -3.86 14.15
C VAL A 46 -3.81 -5.07 14.82
N GLN A 47 -3.75 -5.15 16.14
CA GLN A 47 -4.35 -6.24 16.91
C GLN A 47 -5.87 -6.31 16.70
N LEU A 48 -6.55 -5.16 16.71
CA LEU A 48 -7.99 -5.09 16.48
C LEU A 48 -8.37 -5.59 15.08
N LEU A 49 -7.63 -5.17 14.05
CA LEU A 49 -7.88 -5.59 12.67
C LEU A 49 -7.69 -7.10 12.50
N LEU A 50 -6.59 -7.65 13.04
CA LEU A 50 -6.30 -9.08 13.00
C LEU A 50 -7.36 -9.91 13.75
N ALA A 51 -7.80 -9.43 14.92
CA ALA A 51 -8.87 -10.06 15.69
C ALA A 51 -10.23 -10.04 14.96
N ASN A 52 -10.43 -9.12 14.02
CA ASN A 52 -11.61 -9.04 13.15
C ASN A 52 -11.39 -9.72 11.78
N ASN A 53 -10.50 -10.70 11.71
CA ASN A 53 -10.20 -11.50 10.51
C ASN A 53 -9.70 -10.65 9.32
N ALA A 54 -8.99 -9.55 9.58
CA ALA A 54 -8.24 -8.90 8.51
C ALA A 54 -7.23 -9.90 7.91
N ASP A 55 -7.16 -9.95 6.58
CA ASP A 55 -6.22 -10.82 5.89
C ASP A 55 -4.78 -10.37 6.16
N VAL A 56 -4.08 -11.18 6.95
CA VAL A 56 -2.69 -10.97 7.37
C VAL A 56 -1.70 -11.04 6.20
N ASN A 57 -2.09 -11.69 5.09
CA ASN A 57 -1.30 -11.82 3.87
C ASN A 57 -1.87 -10.95 2.73
N ALA A 58 -2.72 -9.98 3.04
CA ALA A 58 -3.29 -9.07 2.06
C ALA A 58 -2.18 -8.33 1.31
N ARG A 59 -2.22 -8.31 -0.02
CA ARG A 59 -1.23 -7.56 -0.82
C ARG A 59 -1.60 -6.09 -0.89
N ALA A 60 -0.63 -5.23 -0.62
CA ALA A 60 -0.65 -3.83 -1.00
C ALA A 60 -0.64 -3.77 -2.53
N CYS A 61 -1.68 -3.17 -3.13
CA CYS A 61 -1.82 -3.10 -4.58
C CYS A 61 -1.99 -1.68 -5.10
N GLY A 62 -1.84 -1.54 -6.41
CA GLY A 62 -1.95 -0.25 -7.10
C GLY A 62 -0.64 0.54 -7.16
N ASN A 63 -0.65 1.56 -8.01
CA ASN A 63 0.54 2.32 -8.38
C ASN A 63 1.21 3.06 -7.21
N PHE A 64 0.56 3.20 -6.05
CA PHE A 64 1.18 3.83 -4.89
C PHE A 64 2.33 2.99 -4.35
N PHE A 65 2.18 1.66 -4.31
CA PHE A 65 3.11 0.72 -3.70
C PHE A 65 4.15 0.13 -4.67
N LEU A 66 4.06 0.47 -5.96
CA LEU A 66 5.10 0.11 -6.91
C LEU A 66 6.31 1.04 -6.75
N PRO A 67 7.54 0.55 -6.98
CA PRO A 67 8.72 1.39 -7.21
C PRO A 67 8.43 2.46 -8.28
N GLU A 68 8.92 3.69 -8.09
CA GLU A 68 8.61 4.80 -9.01
C GLU A 68 9.20 4.62 -10.41
N ASP A 69 10.42 4.08 -10.49
CA ASP A 69 11.10 3.70 -11.72
C ASP A 69 10.31 2.67 -12.52
N PHE A 70 9.62 1.74 -11.83
CA PHE A 70 8.71 0.79 -12.46
C PHE A 70 7.49 1.48 -13.08
N LYS A 71 6.92 2.49 -12.40
CA LYS A 71 5.77 3.27 -12.93
C LYS A 71 6.12 4.01 -14.23
N ALA A 72 7.37 4.47 -14.34
CA ALA A 72 7.83 5.26 -15.48
C ALA A 72 8.31 4.41 -16.66
N THR A 73 8.91 3.24 -16.40
CA THR A 73 9.68 2.52 -17.43
C THR A 73 9.24 1.08 -17.67
N ASN A 74 8.44 0.46 -16.79
CA ASN A 74 8.11 -0.97 -16.82
C ASN A 74 9.35 -1.90 -16.97
N LYS A 75 10.54 -1.43 -16.54
CA LYS A 75 11.82 -2.16 -16.63
C LYS A 75 12.33 -2.57 -15.25
N VAL A 76 13.40 -3.37 -15.26
CA VAL A 76 14.17 -3.81 -14.08
C VAL A 76 14.39 -2.64 -13.14
N THR A 77 13.97 -2.79 -11.89
CA THR A 77 14.06 -1.76 -10.86
C THR A 77 15.38 -1.88 -10.11
N ASP A 78 16.09 -0.78 -9.90
CA ASP A 78 17.35 -0.77 -9.12
C ASP A 78 17.13 -0.39 -7.64
N TYR A 79 15.89 -0.05 -7.27
CA TYR A 79 15.44 0.29 -5.92
C TYR A 79 16.22 1.44 -5.24
N GLN A 80 17.06 2.18 -5.97
CA GLN A 80 17.92 3.22 -5.39
C GLN A 80 17.09 4.44 -4.96
N GLY A 81 17.17 4.81 -3.68
CA GLY A 81 16.55 6.03 -3.14
C GLY A 81 15.04 5.98 -2.95
N TYR A 82 14.43 4.79 -2.88
CA TYR A 82 12.97 4.61 -2.81
C TYR A 82 12.46 3.93 -1.53
N ALA A 83 11.27 4.35 -1.11
CA ALA A 83 10.47 3.77 -0.03
C ALA A 83 9.64 2.57 -0.53
N TYR A 84 10.29 1.54 -1.06
CA TYR A 84 9.63 0.27 -1.39
C TYR A 84 9.75 -0.70 -0.20
N TYR A 85 8.61 -1.08 0.39
CA TYR A 85 8.56 -1.93 1.58
C TYR A 85 8.04 -3.34 1.29
N GLY A 86 7.93 -3.71 0.01
CA GLY A 86 7.24 -4.92 -0.41
C GLY A 86 5.72 -4.73 -0.48
N GLU A 87 5.01 -5.86 -0.61
CA GLU A 87 3.55 -5.86 -0.76
C GLU A 87 2.80 -6.44 0.44
N TYR A 88 3.47 -7.05 1.42
CA TYR A 88 2.78 -7.76 2.50
C TYR A 88 2.89 -6.99 3.83
N PRO A 89 1.89 -7.09 4.73
CA PRO A 89 1.94 -6.46 6.04
C PRO A 89 3.21 -6.82 6.82
N LEU A 90 3.61 -8.09 6.73
CA LEU A 90 4.82 -8.59 7.38
C LEU A 90 6.10 -7.97 6.81
N ALA A 91 6.13 -7.62 5.51
CA ALA A 91 7.25 -6.92 4.88
C ALA A 91 7.40 -5.50 5.43
N PHE A 92 6.28 -4.79 5.60
CA PHE A 92 6.27 -3.45 6.20
C PHE A 92 6.81 -3.50 7.63
N ALA A 93 6.29 -4.38 8.48
CA ALA A 93 6.77 -4.53 9.85
C ALA A 93 8.28 -4.81 9.91
N ALA A 94 8.80 -5.62 8.97
CA ALA A 94 10.23 -5.89 8.82
C ALA A 94 11.03 -4.63 8.44
N CYS A 95 10.58 -3.86 7.44
CA CYS A 95 11.25 -2.63 7.00
C CYS A 95 11.30 -1.54 8.08
N PHE A 96 10.27 -1.45 8.92
CA PHE A 96 10.24 -0.52 10.05
C PHE A 96 10.94 -1.06 11.31
N ALA A 97 11.57 -2.24 11.23
CA ALA A 97 12.22 -2.93 12.35
C ALA A 97 11.31 -3.08 13.59
N ASN A 98 9.99 -3.17 13.37
CA ASN A 98 9.02 -3.30 14.45
C ASN A 98 8.80 -4.77 14.79
N LYS A 99 9.59 -5.26 15.74
CA LYS A 99 9.58 -6.66 16.15
C LYS A 99 8.23 -7.09 16.74
N ASP A 100 7.57 -6.23 17.52
CA ASP A 100 6.34 -6.60 18.22
C ASP A 100 5.19 -6.80 17.24
N ILE A 101 5.02 -5.88 16.29
CA ILE A 101 4.05 -6.04 15.20
C ILE A 101 4.44 -7.21 14.29
N TYR A 102 5.73 -7.41 14.01
CA TYR A 102 6.19 -8.55 13.20
C TYR A 102 5.79 -9.89 13.84
N ASP A 103 6.07 -10.08 15.12
CA ASP A 103 5.73 -11.29 15.86
C ASP A 103 4.22 -11.49 15.96
N LEU A 104 3.45 -10.40 16.13
CA LEU A 104 2.00 -10.45 16.14
C LEU A 104 1.46 -10.96 14.80
N LEU A 105 1.96 -10.44 13.67
CA LEU A 105 1.56 -10.91 12.35
C LEU A 105 1.90 -12.39 12.13
N ILE A 106 3.07 -12.85 12.58
CA ILE A 106 3.46 -14.27 12.55
C ILE A 106 2.48 -15.14 13.35
N GLN A 107 2.08 -14.70 14.55
CA GLN A 107 1.10 -15.42 15.38
C GLN A 107 -0.27 -15.57 14.69
N TYR A 108 -0.65 -14.61 13.85
CA TYR A 108 -1.88 -14.64 13.06
C TYR A 108 -1.72 -15.35 11.70
N GLY A 109 -0.58 -16.00 11.43
CA GLY A 109 -0.37 -16.81 10.23
C GLY A 109 0.21 -16.05 9.03
N ALA A 110 0.89 -14.92 9.26
CA ALA A 110 1.70 -14.30 8.22
C ALA A 110 2.78 -15.26 7.72
N ASN A 111 2.97 -15.35 6.40
CA ASN A 111 3.99 -16.22 5.82
C ASN A 111 5.23 -15.41 5.40
N PRO A 112 6.40 -15.59 6.07
CA PRO A 112 7.63 -14.85 5.78
C PRO A 112 8.25 -15.20 4.41
N ASN A 113 7.81 -16.28 3.77
CA ASN A 113 8.36 -16.75 2.49
C ASN A 113 7.56 -16.25 1.27
N LEU A 114 6.52 -15.44 1.47
CA LEU A 114 5.77 -14.89 0.36
C LEU A 114 6.63 -13.96 -0.49
N GLN A 115 6.43 -14.06 -1.80
CA GLN A 115 7.09 -13.22 -2.80
C GLN A 115 6.13 -12.13 -3.28
N ASP A 116 6.65 -10.91 -3.42
CA ASP A 116 5.95 -9.79 -4.04
C ASP A 116 5.86 -9.94 -5.57
N SER A 117 5.31 -8.94 -6.28
CA SER A 117 5.23 -8.95 -7.75
C SER A 117 6.59 -8.93 -8.46
N PHE A 118 7.67 -8.62 -7.75
CA PHE A 118 9.04 -8.57 -8.28
C PHE A 118 9.83 -9.84 -7.93
N GLY A 119 9.21 -10.80 -7.25
CA GLY A 119 9.85 -12.06 -6.84
C GLY A 119 10.66 -11.96 -5.54
N ASN A 120 10.63 -10.81 -4.86
CA ASN A 120 11.35 -10.62 -3.61
C ASN A 120 10.55 -11.19 -2.44
N THR A 121 11.24 -11.93 -1.56
CA THR A 121 10.65 -12.35 -0.27
C THR A 121 10.71 -11.22 0.76
N ILE A 122 10.03 -11.41 1.89
CA ILE A 122 10.08 -10.47 3.03
C ILE A 122 11.53 -10.24 3.51
N LEU A 123 12.38 -11.28 3.50
CA LEU A 123 13.78 -11.13 3.87
C LEU A 123 14.60 -10.30 2.87
N HIS A 124 14.25 -10.31 1.59
CA HIS A 124 14.89 -9.41 0.62
C HIS A 124 14.58 -7.95 0.94
N MET A 125 13.36 -7.66 1.40
CA MET A 125 12.96 -6.30 1.78
C MET A 125 13.80 -5.74 2.92
N CYS A 126 14.15 -6.56 3.91
CA CYS A 126 15.05 -6.17 5.00
C CYS A 126 16.46 -5.77 4.54
N VAL A 127 16.89 -6.14 3.33
CA VAL A 127 18.20 -5.73 2.80
C VAL A 127 18.03 -4.52 1.89
N ILE A 128 16.99 -4.51 1.07
CA ILE A 128 16.65 -3.41 0.16
C ILE A 128 16.37 -2.13 0.95
N SER A 129 15.57 -2.19 2.02
CA SER A 129 15.19 -0.99 2.79
C SER A 129 16.35 -0.36 3.56
N TYR A 130 17.39 -1.12 3.90
CA TYR A 130 18.59 -0.61 4.58
C TYR A 130 19.63 -0.04 3.63
N SER A 131 19.49 -0.28 2.33
CA SER A 131 20.42 0.20 1.29
C SER A 131 19.99 1.54 0.67
N SER A 132 18.86 2.10 1.13
CA SER A 132 18.23 3.33 0.64
C SER A 132 18.51 4.54 1.51
#